data_AF-A0A6C0LKI1-F1
#
_entry.id   AF-A0A6C0LKI1-F1
#
_cell.length_a   1.000
_cell.length_b   1.000
_cell.length_c   1.000
_cell.angle_alpha   90.00
_cell.angle_beta   90.00
_cell.angle_gamma   90.00
#
_symmetry.space_group_name_H-M   'P 1'
#
loop_
_entity.id
_entity.type
_entity.pdbx_description
1 polymer ?
#
loop_
_entity_poly.entity_id
_entity_poly.type
_entity_poly.pdbx_seq_one_letter_code
_entity_poly.pdbx_strand_id
1 'polypeptide(L)'
;MTSHPPDYYKTQLKTLNGDFSVTLNELTNAFPYAKAYPEVTTMTERYSEDKGAMDKVRGDLFLFRDSIEQDIESTSKNIIRIVDQIAKIEKDNAKMMIRLQGLENKREGALGMYDDSKTGYNFKLLENWLMFIGSLGLAYGIYKA
;
A
#
# COMPACT_ATOMS: atom_id res chain seq x y z
N MET A 1 6.53 7.77 12.88
CA MET A 1 7.84 8.35 12.54
C MET A 1 7.82 8.72 11.07
N THR A 2 8.02 9.99 10.77
CA THR A 2 8.11 10.53 9.42
C THR A 2 9.47 10.15 8.83
N SER A 3 9.48 9.34 7.78
CA SER A 3 10.70 9.03 7.02
C SER A 3 11.17 10.27 6.28
N HIS A 4 12.47 10.53 6.32
CA HIS A 4 13.08 11.67 5.63
C HIS A 4 13.33 11.36 4.16
N PRO A 5 13.19 12.35 3.26
CA PRO A 5 13.51 12.16 1.85
C PRO A 5 15.01 11.96 1.64
N PRO A 6 15.45 11.26 0.58
CA PRO A 6 16.88 11.02 0.31
C PRO A 6 17.73 12.31 0.27
N ASP A 7 17.18 13.43 -0.17
CA ASP A 7 17.89 14.71 -0.26
C ASP A 7 18.23 15.32 1.10
N TYR A 8 17.46 14.98 2.14
CA TYR A 8 17.78 15.34 3.53
C TYR A 8 19.11 14.70 3.94
N TYR A 9 19.26 13.40 3.70
CA TYR A 9 20.48 12.66 4.02
C TYR A 9 21.68 13.09 3.18
N LYS A 10 21.48 13.41 1.90
CA LYS A 10 22.56 13.97 1.06
C LYS A 10 23.09 15.29 1.61
N THR A 11 22.18 16.15 2.09
CA THR A 11 22.56 17.45 2.66
C THR A 11 23.34 17.25 3.95
N GLN A 12 22.86 16.40 4.86
CA GLN A 12 23.58 16.09 6.09
C GLN A 12 24.95 15.45 5.84
N LEU A 13 25.03 14.48 4.93
CA LEU A 13 26.29 13.83 4.57
C LEU A 13 27.30 14.83 4.01
N LYS A 14 26.83 15.79 3.18
CA LYS A 14 27.69 16.85 2.64
C LYS A 14 28.28 17.72 3.75
N THR A 15 27.45 18.15 4.71
CA THR A 15 27.91 18.93 5.87
C THR A 15 28.93 18.14 6.67
N LEU A 16 28.59 16.90 7.03
CA LEU A 16 29.44 16.04 7.84
C LEU A 16 30.78 15.73 7.17
N ASN A 17 30.79 15.55 5.85
CA ASN A 17 32.02 15.36 5.07
C ASN A 17 32.88 16.63 5.03
N GLY A 18 32.25 17.81 5.02
CA GLY A 18 32.92 19.09 5.18
C GLY A 18 33.60 19.21 6.53
N ASP A 19 32.84 18.97 7.61
CA ASP A 19 33.34 19.02 8.99
C ASP A 19 34.48 18.02 9.20
N PHE A 20 34.32 16.77 8.73
CA PHE A 20 35.38 15.76 8.77
C PHE A 20 36.67 16.24 8.09
N SER A 21 36.56 16.82 6.90
CA SER A 21 37.71 17.29 6.13
C SER A 21 38.45 18.44 6.83
N VAL A 22 37.71 19.39 7.41
CA VAL A 22 38.27 20.52 8.16
C VAL A 22 38.97 20.01 9.42
N THR A 23 38.27 19.24 10.24
CA THR A 23 38.81 18.75 11.51
C THR A 23 39.98 17.79 11.32
N LEU A 24 39.99 16.99 10.24
CA LEU A 24 41.14 16.13 9.91
C LEU A 24 42.38 16.96 9.60
N ASN A 25 42.21 18.05 8.85
CA ASN A 25 43.30 18.94 8.49
C ASN A 25 43.85 19.64 9.74
N GLU A 26 42.98 20.17 10.60
CA GLU A 26 43.36 20.81 11.87
C GLU A 26 44.14 19.84 12.77
N LEU A 27 43.60 18.63 12.99
CA LEU A 27 44.26 17.59 13.78
C LEU A 27 45.63 17.20 13.22
N THR A 28 45.72 17.03 11.89
CA THR A 28 46.97 16.69 11.21
C THR A 28 48.00 17.80 11.36
N ASN A 29 47.57 19.07 11.34
CA ASN A 29 48.45 20.21 11.51
C ASN A 29 48.89 20.41 12.96
N ALA A 30 48.03 20.13 13.95
CA ALA A 30 48.36 20.28 15.36
C ALA A 30 49.31 19.17 15.88
N PHE A 31 49.21 17.96 15.31
CA PHE A 31 49.97 16.79 15.77
C PHE A 31 51.50 16.98 15.79
N PRO A 32 52.17 17.47 14.72
CA PRO A 32 53.62 17.68 14.72
C PRO A 32 54.10 18.63 15.82
N TYR A 33 53.36 19.72 16.07
CA TYR A 33 53.72 20.71 17.08
C TYR A 33 53.56 20.16 18.51
N ALA A 34 52.44 19.48 18.78
CA ALA A 34 52.24 18.82 20.07
C ALA A 34 53.29 17.73 20.33
N LYS A 35 53.71 17.00 19.29
CA LYS A 35 54.76 15.97 19.39
C LYS A 35 56.16 16.55 19.56
N ALA A 36 56.48 17.65 18.88
CA ALA A 36 57.81 18.27 18.93
C ALA A 36 58.03 19.08 20.22
N TYR A 37 56.97 19.66 20.79
CA TYR A 37 57.04 20.53 21.96
C TYR A 37 56.04 20.09 23.05
N PRO A 38 56.24 18.91 23.67
CA PRO A 38 55.28 18.36 24.63
C PRO A 38 55.18 19.16 25.94
N GLU A 39 56.24 19.89 26.30
CA GLU A 39 56.30 20.75 27.49
C GLU A 39 55.46 22.04 27.33
N VAL A 40 55.06 22.39 26.09
CA VAL A 40 54.32 23.60 25.79
C VAL A 40 52.82 23.31 25.82
N THR A 41 52.18 23.71 26.93
CA THR A 41 50.75 23.46 27.21
C THR A 41 49.83 23.86 26.06
N THR A 42 50.08 25.01 25.41
CA THR A 42 49.21 25.48 24.32
C THR A 42 49.22 24.56 23.09
N MET A 43 50.32 23.88 22.82
CA MET A 43 50.44 22.96 21.67
C MET A 43 49.75 21.63 21.95
N THR A 44 49.85 21.14 23.19
CA THR A 44 49.21 19.90 23.62
C THR A 44 47.70 20.06 23.81
N GLU A 45 47.25 21.20 24.34
CA GLU A 45 45.83 21.55 24.45
C GLU A 45 45.17 21.65 23.07
N ARG A 46 45.77 22.38 22.13
CA ARG A 46 45.24 22.49 20.76
C ARG A 46 45.05 21.12 20.09
N TYR A 47 46.04 20.24 20.20
CA TYR A 47 45.92 18.89 19.68
C TYR A 47 44.81 18.07 20.37
N SER A 48 44.64 18.25 21.68
CA SER A 48 43.55 17.60 22.42
C SER A 48 42.17 18.11 22.01
N GLU A 49 42.05 19.41 21.74
CA GLU A 49 40.82 20.03 21.21
C GLU A 49 40.49 19.51 19.82
N ASP A 50 41.45 19.54 18.90
CA ASP A 50 41.27 19.05 17.53
C ASP A 50 40.93 17.55 17.51
N LYS A 51 41.52 16.78 18.44
CA LYS A 51 41.18 15.36 18.62
C LYS A 51 39.75 15.19 19.13
N GLY A 52 39.33 15.99 20.10
CA GLY A 52 37.96 15.99 20.62
C GLY A 52 36.94 16.34 19.54
N ALA A 53 37.25 17.30 18.68
CA ALA A 53 36.43 17.65 17.53
C ALA A 53 36.31 16.46 16.55
N MET A 54 37.41 15.73 16.28
CA MET A 54 37.39 14.54 15.42
C MET A 54 36.53 13.41 16.01
N ASP A 55 36.63 13.18 17.32
CA ASP A 55 35.80 12.20 18.02
C ASP A 55 34.30 12.58 17.97
N LYS A 56 33.98 13.88 18.01
CA LYS A 56 32.62 14.38 17.83
C LYS A 56 32.09 14.10 16.42
N VAL A 57 32.85 14.43 15.37
CA VAL A 57 32.47 14.14 13.98
C VAL A 57 32.25 12.63 13.79
N ARG A 58 33.08 11.78 14.40
CA ARG A 58 32.86 10.32 14.39
C ARG A 58 31.53 9.93 15.04
N GLY A 59 31.19 10.55 16.18
CA GLY A 59 29.91 10.35 16.86
C GLY A 59 28.72 10.75 16.00
N ASP A 60 28.79 11.93 15.37
CA ASP A 60 27.75 12.44 14.47
C ASP A 60 27.57 11.52 13.25
N LEU A 61 28.66 10.93 12.73
CA LEU A 61 28.62 9.96 11.62
C LEU A 61 27.95 8.64 12.02
N PHE A 62 28.16 8.20 13.26
CA PHE A 62 27.45 7.04 13.81
C PHE A 62 25.95 7.30 13.93
N LEU A 63 25.56 8.44 14.49
CA LEU A 63 24.15 8.83 14.62
C LEU A 63 23.47 9.00 13.26
N PHE A 64 24.17 9.59 12.29
CA PHE A 64 23.70 9.71 10.91
C PHE A 64 23.41 8.34 10.29
N ARG A 65 24.34 7.38 10.44
CA ARG A 65 24.15 6.02 9.97
C ARG A 65 22.93 5.36 10.64
N ASP A 66 22.85 5.45 11.96
CA ASP A 66 21.75 4.85 12.73
C ASP A 66 20.39 5.43 12.31
N SER A 67 20.31 6.74 12.08
CA SER A 67 19.11 7.39 11.58
C SER A 67 18.68 6.88 10.19
N ILE A 68 19.64 6.64 9.27
CA ILE A 68 19.33 6.04 7.96
C ILE A 68 18.81 4.62 8.14
N GLU A 69 19.44 3.83 9.01
CA GLU A 69 19.08 2.43 9.25
C GLU A 69 17.65 2.32 9.82
N GLN A 70 17.30 3.17 10.78
CA GLN A 70 15.96 3.26 11.34
C GLN A 70 14.90 3.65 10.29
N ASP A 71 15.20 4.62 9.41
CA ASP A 71 14.26 5.04 8.38
C ASP A 71 14.09 3.98 7.28
N ILE A 72 15.15 3.24 6.94
CA ILE A 72 15.07 2.07 6.06
C ILE A 72 14.17 0.99 6.68
N GLU A 73 14.38 0.66 7.95
CA GLU A 73 13.59 -0.35 8.64
C GLU A 73 12.11 0.05 8.71
N SER A 74 11.83 1.31 9.05
CA SER A 74 10.48 1.88 9.09
C SER A 74 9.81 1.82 7.71
N THR A 75 10.54 2.21 6.66
CA THR A 75 10.05 2.16 5.28
C THR A 75 9.76 0.73 4.84
N SER A 76 10.64 -0.21 5.15
CA SER A 76 10.44 -1.63 4.87
C SER A 76 9.18 -2.19 5.54
N LYS A 77 8.98 -1.91 6.84
CA LYS A 77 7.76 -2.27 7.57
C LYS A 77 6.50 -1.66 6.95
N ASN A 78 6.58 -0.43 6.45
CA ASN A 78 5.46 0.22 5.77
C ASN A 78 5.14 -0.44 4.43
N ILE A 79 6.16 -0.80 3.64
CA ILE A 79 5.99 -1.53 2.38
C ILE A 79 5.30 -2.87 2.62
N ILE A 80 5.78 -3.66 3.59
CA ILE A 80 5.17 -4.95 3.94
C ILE A 80 3.69 -4.78 4.28
N ARG A 81 3.36 -3.79 5.13
CA ARG A 81 1.97 -3.51 5.51
C ARG A 81 1.09 -3.14 4.30
N ILE A 82 1.62 -2.33 3.38
CA ILE A 82 0.90 -1.93 2.17
C ILE A 82 0.68 -3.14 1.26
N VAL A 83 1.70 -4.00 1.08
CA VAL A 83 1.58 -5.24 0.30
C VAL A 83 0.51 -6.16 0.89
N ASP A 84 0.47 -6.33 2.21
CA ASP A 84 -0.56 -7.12 2.89
C ASP A 84 -1.97 -6.53 2.68
N GLN A 85 -2.10 -5.20 2.70
CA GLN A 85 -3.35 -4.52 2.42
C GLN A 85 -3.80 -4.72 0.95
N ILE A 86 -2.87 -4.64 0.00
CA ILE A 86 -3.14 -4.91 -1.42
C ILE A 86 -3.64 -6.35 -1.59
N ALA A 87 -2.95 -7.33 -1.03
CA ALA A 87 -3.34 -8.74 -1.11
C ALA A 87 -4.75 -8.99 -0.52
N LYS A 88 -5.10 -8.29 0.56
CA LYS A 88 -6.44 -8.36 1.14
C LYS A 88 -7.49 -7.76 0.20
N ILE A 89 -7.23 -6.59 -0.37
CA ILE A 89 -8.14 -5.92 -1.32
C ILE A 89 -8.36 -6.79 -2.57
N GLU A 90 -7.31 -7.39 -3.13
CA GLU A 90 -7.42 -8.30 -4.27
C GLU A 90 -8.31 -9.50 -3.96
N LYS A 91 -8.13 -10.12 -2.78
CA LYS A 91 -8.97 -11.24 -2.33
C LYS A 91 -10.43 -10.84 -2.17
N ASP A 92 -10.70 -9.66 -1.62
CA ASP A 92 -12.06 -9.18 -1.42
C ASP A 92 -12.71 -8.77 -2.75
N ASN A 93 -11.95 -8.22 -3.69
CA ASN A 93 -12.40 -7.93 -5.05
C ASN A 93 -12.78 -9.21 -5.80
N ALA A 94 -11.95 -10.27 -5.71
CA ALA A 94 -12.27 -11.57 -6.29
C ALA A 94 -13.58 -12.15 -5.73
N LYS A 95 -13.81 -12.06 -4.40
CA LYS A 95 -15.09 -12.48 -3.79
C LYS A 95 -16.27 -11.64 -4.27
N MET A 96 -16.11 -10.33 -4.40
CA MET A 96 -17.16 -9.45 -4.92
C MET A 96 -17.51 -9.79 -6.36
N MET A 97 -16.52 -10.08 -7.20
CA MET A 97 -16.74 -10.50 -8.58
C MET A 97 -17.53 -11.81 -8.67
N ILE A 98 -17.20 -12.81 -7.84
CA ILE A 98 -17.97 -14.06 -7.77
C ILE A 98 -19.42 -13.80 -7.31
N ARG A 99 -19.61 -12.92 -6.31
CA ARG A 99 -20.96 -12.56 -5.86
C ARG A 99 -21.76 -11.84 -6.94
N LEU A 100 -21.12 -10.96 -7.71
CA LEU A 100 -21.73 -10.24 -8.82
C LEU A 100 -22.21 -11.21 -9.90
N GLN A 101 -21.35 -12.13 -10.33
CA GLN A 101 -21.72 -13.18 -11.29
C GLN A 101 -22.87 -14.05 -10.76
N GLY A 102 -22.83 -14.42 -9.48
CA GLY A 102 -23.92 -15.17 -8.85
C GLY A 102 -25.25 -14.42 -8.82
N LEU A 103 -25.22 -13.10 -8.61
CA LEU A 103 -26.41 -12.24 -8.67
C LEU A 103 -26.93 -12.07 -10.10
N GLU A 104 -26.04 -11.94 -11.07
CA GLU A 104 -26.38 -11.83 -12.49
C GLU A 104 -27.07 -13.11 -12.99
N ASN A 105 -26.50 -14.28 -12.70
CA ASN A 105 -27.10 -15.57 -13.01
C ASN A 105 -28.49 -15.75 -12.37
N LYS A 106 -28.65 -15.29 -11.11
CA LYS A 106 -29.97 -15.33 -10.43
C LYS A 106 -30.98 -14.40 -11.10
N ARG A 107 -30.54 -13.22 -11.55
CA ARG A 107 -31.40 -12.27 -12.28
C ARG A 107 -31.86 -12.88 -13.61
N GLU A 108 -30.95 -13.48 -14.36
CA GLU A 108 -31.27 -14.15 -15.63
C GLU A 108 -32.25 -15.31 -15.42
N GLY A 109 -32.02 -16.14 -14.40
CA GLY A 109 -32.95 -17.22 -14.04
C GLY A 109 -34.34 -16.69 -13.65
N ALA A 110 -34.42 -15.59 -12.90
CA ALA A 110 -35.70 -14.98 -12.53
C ALA A 110 -36.45 -14.39 -13.73
N LEU A 111 -35.75 -13.77 -14.68
CA LEU A 111 -36.34 -13.29 -15.93
C LEU A 111 -36.89 -14.45 -16.77
N GLY A 112 -36.12 -15.53 -16.93
CA GLY A 112 -36.57 -16.73 -17.63
C GLY A 112 -37.82 -17.36 -16.98
N MET A 113 -37.81 -17.51 -15.65
CA MET A 113 -38.98 -18.03 -14.91
C MET A 113 -40.22 -17.13 -15.08
N TYR A 114 -40.04 -15.82 -15.16
CA TYR A 114 -41.14 -14.88 -15.38
C TYR A 114 -41.75 -15.05 -16.78
N ASP A 115 -40.92 -15.14 -17.82
CA ASP A 115 -41.37 -15.34 -19.20
C ASP A 115 -42.06 -16.71 -19.39
N ASP A 116 -41.53 -17.77 -18.77
CA ASP A 116 -42.16 -19.10 -18.75
C ASP A 116 -43.52 -19.05 -18.04
N SER A 117 -43.59 -18.36 -16.90
CA SER A 117 -44.84 -18.20 -16.14
C SER A 117 -45.90 -17.44 -16.93
N LYS A 118 -45.51 -16.38 -17.63
CA LYS A 118 -46.40 -15.60 -18.49
C LYS A 118 -46.92 -16.43 -19.66
N THR A 119 -46.04 -17.20 -20.29
CA THR A 119 -46.40 -18.09 -21.41
C THR A 119 -47.36 -19.18 -20.94
N GLY A 120 -47.08 -19.83 -19.81
CA GLY A 120 -47.95 -20.83 -19.21
C GLY A 120 -49.32 -20.28 -18.80
N TYR A 121 -49.37 -19.05 -18.27
CA TYR A 121 -50.64 -18.37 -17.96
C TYR A 121 -51.48 -18.13 -19.21
N ASN A 122 -50.87 -17.57 -20.26
CA ASN A 122 -51.55 -17.30 -21.53
C ASN A 122 -52.04 -18.59 -22.20
N PHE A 123 -51.25 -19.68 -22.12
CA PHE A 123 -51.62 -20.97 -22.65
C PHE A 123 -52.86 -21.55 -21.93
N LYS A 124 -52.87 -21.53 -20.59
CA LYS A 124 -54.03 -21.95 -19.80
C LYS A 124 -55.26 -21.09 -20.05
N LEU A 125 -55.08 -19.79 -20.23
CA LEU A 125 -56.16 -18.88 -20.57
C LEU A 125 -56.77 -19.24 -21.95
N LEU A 126 -55.93 -19.51 -22.94
CA LEU A 126 -56.37 -19.97 -24.26
C LEU A 126 -57.10 -21.31 -24.18
N GLU A 127 -56.57 -22.26 -23.42
CA GLU A 127 -57.20 -23.56 -23.18
C GLU A 127 -58.60 -23.41 -22.57
N ASN A 128 -58.74 -22.57 -21.55
CA ASN A 128 -60.03 -22.27 -20.92
C ASN A 128 -61.02 -21.64 -21.92
N TRP A 129 -60.56 -20.70 -22.77
CA TRP A 129 -61.40 -20.12 -23.82
C TRP A 129 -61.85 -21.14 -24.84
N LEU A 130 -60.96 -22.05 -25.28
CA LEU A 130 -61.29 -23.12 -26.21
C LEU A 130 -62.30 -24.09 -25.60
N MET A 131 -62.13 -24.48 -24.33
CA MET A 131 -63.10 -25.32 -23.62
C MET A 131 -64.45 -24.63 -23.48
N PHE A 132 -64.47 -23.34 -23.17
CA PHE A 132 -65.69 -22.56 -23.04
C PHE A 132 -66.45 -22.48 -24.38
N ILE A 133 -65.76 -22.10 -25.46
CA ILE A 133 -66.35 -22.04 -26.81
C ILE A 133 -66.81 -23.43 -27.27
N GLY A 134 -66.01 -24.47 -27.03
CA GLY A 134 -66.37 -25.85 -27.35
C GLY A 134 -67.62 -26.31 -26.62
N SER A 135 -67.73 -26.00 -25.33
CA SER A 135 -68.91 -26.32 -24.51
C SER A 135 -70.16 -25.59 -25.00
N LEU A 136 -70.05 -24.30 -25.33
CA LEU A 136 -71.14 -23.52 -25.91
C LEU A 136 -71.57 -24.08 -27.28
N GLY A 137 -70.60 -24.47 -28.13
CA GLY A 137 -70.87 -25.06 -29.43
C GLY A 137 -71.63 -26.39 -29.32
N LEU A 138 -71.20 -27.27 -28.40
CA LEU A 138 -71.91 -28.52 -28.10
C LEU A 138 -73.32 -28.27 -27.55
N ALA A 139 -73.47 -27.34 -26.60
CA ALA A 139 -74.77 -26.99 -26.03
C ALA A 139 -75.73 -26.44 -27.10
N TYR A 140 -75.24 -25.58 -28.00
CA TYR A 140 -76.03 -25.07 -29.12
C TYR A 140 -76.41 -26.18 -30.11
N GLY A 141 -75.49 -27.09 -30.42
CA GLY A 141 -75.75 -28.24 -31.27
C GLY A 141 -76.83 -29.17 -30.71
N ILE A 142 -76.81 -29.41 -29.40
CA ILE A 142 -77.86 -30.20 -28.71
C ILE A 142 -79.20 -29.45 -28.69
N TYR A 143 -79.21 -28.14 -28.46
CA TYR A 143 -80.46 -27.35 -28.41
C TYR A 143 -81.15 -27.23 -29.79
N LYS A 144 -80.38 -27.25 -30.88
CA LYS A 144 -80.89 -27.14 -32.25
C LYS A 144 -81.30 -28.50 -32.86
N ALA A 145 -80.80 -29.61 -32.31
CA ALA A 145 -81.18 -30.98 -32.68
C ALA A 145 -82.54 -31.36 -32.09
#